data_AF-A0A8S0QSK6-F1
#
_entry.id   AF-A0A8S0QSK6-F1
#
_cell.length_a   1.000
_cell.length_b   1.000
_cell.length_c   1.000
_cell.angle_alpha   90.00
_cell.angle_beta   90.00
_cell.angle_gamma   90.00
#
_symmetry.space_group_name_H-M   'P 1'
#
loop_
_entity.id
_entity.type
_entity.pdbx_description
1 polymer ?
#
loop_
_entity_poly.entity_id
_entity_poly.type
_entity_poly.pdbx_seq_one_letter_code
_entity_poly.pdbx_strand_id
1 'polypeptide(L)'
;MASLMNNGRPLTPDVVIDETWFSNPAFCEETKQWYPLSKTLAEEAAWNFADENGIDLTILHPGFVIGPLLQPTLNLTSEDILNFIKEGREIFPNGIYRYVDVRDVAQAHILLINCSKIKRCGVWNEREKKWIRSKIWSHRQNAVQPHGFLQGIKSPV
;
A
#
# COMPACT_ATOMS: atom_id res chain seq x y z
N MET A 1 -4.97 2.29 -3.16
CA MET A 1 -4.63 2.04 -4.56
C MET A 1 -5.85 1.82 -5.46
N ALA A 2 -6.92 1.18 -4.98
CA ALA A 2 -8.10 0.84 -5.79
C ALA A 2 -8.81 2.04 -6.45
N SER A 3 -8.76 3.22 -5.84
CA SER A 3 -9.32 4.47 -6.37
C SER A 3 -8.38 5.24 -7.30
N LEU A 4 -7.17 4.73 -7.59
CA LEU A 4 -6.19 5.40 -8.46
C LEU A 4 -5.99 4.72 -9.82
N MET A 5 -6.04 3.38 -9.88
CA MET A 5 -5.50 2.61 -11.01
C MET A 5 -6.51 2.22 -12.08
N ASN A 6 -7.80 2.21 -11.76
CA ASN A 6 -8.82 1.59 -12.61
C ASN A 6 -9.41 2.64 -13.55
N ASN A 7 -8.63 3.07 -14.54
CA ASN A 7 -9.01 4.13 -15.49
C ASN A 7 -8.77 3.79 -16.97
N GLY A 8 -8.54 2.52 -17.29
CA GLY A 8 -8.33 2.03 -18.66
C GLY A 8 -6.97 2.37 -19.25
N ARG A 9 -6.09 3.09 -18.53
CA ARG A 9 -4.73 3.38 -18.99
C ARG A 9 -3.86 2.12 -18.90
N PRO A 10 -3.05 1.81 -19.92
CA PRO A 10 -2.15 0.67 -19.87
C PRO A 10 -1.05 0.87 -18.82
N LEU A 11 -0.76 -0.17 -18.05
CA LEU A 11 0.30 -0.18 -17.04
C LEU A 11 1.58 -0.78 -17.63
N THR A 12 2.30 0.02 -18.44
CA THR A 12 3.61 -0.38 -18.97
C THR A 12 4.74 -0.12 -17.95
N PRO A 13 5.94 -0.72 -18.12
CA PRO A 13 7.04 -0.55 -17.17
C PRO A 13 7.48 0.90 -16.92
N ASP A 14 7.26 1.80 -17.88
CA ASP A 14 7.65 3.21 -17.79
C ASP A 14 6.58 4.10 -17.11
N VAL A 15 5.40 3.55 -16.82
CA VAL A 15 4.30 4.30 -16.20
C VAL A 15 4.50 4.40 -14.70
N VAL A 16 4.69 5.63 -14.23
CA VAL A 16 4.67 5.95 -12.80
C VAL A 16 3.24 6.32 -12.40
N ILE A 17 2.68 5.55 -11.46
CA ILE A 17 1.40 5.90 -10.82
C ILE A 17 1.70 6.72 -9.58
N ASP A 18 1.13 7.91 -9.51
CA ASP A 18 1.22 8.84 -8.39
C ASP A 18 -0.18 9.31 -7.96
N GLU A 19 -0.23 10.26 -7.04
CA GLU A 19 -1.44 10.80 -6.45
C GLU A 19 -2.28 11.65 -7.43
N THR A 20 -1.80 11.88 -8.66
CA THR A 20 -2.57 12.56 -9.72
C THR A 20 -3.45 11.61 -10.52
N TRP A 21 -3.27 10.30 -10.33
CA TRP A 21 -4.07 9.28 -10.97
C TRP A 21 -5.36 9.05 -10.19
N PHE A 22 -6.48 8.98 -10.92
CA PHE A 22 -7.77 8.62 -10.37
C PHE A 22 -8.39 7.51 -11.22
N SER A 23 -9.05 6.57 -10.56
CA SER A 23 -9.90 5.57 -11.18
C SER A 23 -11.10 6.25 -11.85
N ASN A 24 -11.54 5.71 -12.98
CA ASN A 24 -12.72 6.20 -13.68
C ASN A 24 -13.93 5.33 -13.27
N PRO A 25 -14.96 5.89 -12.60
CA PRO A 25 -16.15 5.13 -12.19
C PRO A 25 -16.84 4.40 -13.34
N ALA A 26 -17.01 5.05 -14.50
CA ALA A 26 -17.66 4.45 -15.66
C ALA A 26 -16.86 3.25 -16.20
N PHE A 27 -15.53 3.38 -16.25
CA PHE A 27 -14.66 2.26 -16.62
C PHE A 27 -14.76 1.10 -15.62
N CYS A 28 -14.82 1.41 -14.32
CA CYS A 28 -14.96 0.39 -13.28
C CYS A 28 -16.30 -0.35 -13.39
N GLU A 29 -17.39 0.36 -13.69
CA GLU A 29 -18.71 -0.23 -13.89
C GLU A 29 -18.76 -1.10 -15.15
N GLU A 30 -18.27 -0.61 -16.29
CA GLU A 30 -18.21 -1.35 -17.56
C GLU A 30 -17.42 -2.66 -17.43
N THR A 31 -16.29 -2.61 -16.71
CA THR A 31 -15.41 -3.78 -16.49
C THR A 31 -15.79 -4.60 -15.25
N LYS A 32 -16.92 -4.32 -14.61
CA LYS A 32 -17.43 -5.00 -13.41
C LYS A 32 -16.44 -5.02 -12.23
N GLN A 33 -15.61 -3.99 -12.14
CA GLN A 33 -14.66 -3.77 -11.05
C GLN A 33 -15.36 -3.08 -9.86
N TRP A 34 -16.27 -3.81 -9.21
CA TRP A 34 -17.14 -3.27 -8.16
C TRP A 34 -16.38 -2.78 -6.91
N TYR A 35 -15.30 -3.47 -6.52
CA TYR A 35 -14.49 -3.04 -5.39
C TYR A 35 -13.74 -1.72 -5.68
N PRO A 36 -12.99 -1.59 -6.80
CA PRO A 36 -12.45 -0.29 -7.22
C PRO A 36 -13.51 0.81 -7.38
N LEU A 37 -14.68 0.50 -7.96
CA LEU A 37 -15.78 1.45 -8.09
C LEU A 37 -16.22 1.99 -6.73
N SER A 38 -16.55 1.09 -5.80
CA SER A 38 -17.01 1.49 -4.46
C SER A 38 -15.96 2.31 -3.70
N LYS A 39 -14.66 1.97 -3.84
CA LYS A 39 -13.58 2.75 -3.22
C LYS A 39 -13.40 4.13 -3.84
N THR A 40 -13.62 4.25 -5.15
CA THR A 40 -13.53 5.53 -5.87
C THR A 40 -14.67 6.46 -5.43
N LEU A 41 -15.91 5.97 -5.44
CA LEU A 41 -17.08 6.75 -5.04
C LEU A 41 -17.04 7.13 -3.55
N ALA A 42 -16.55 6.24 -2.68
CA ALA A 42 -16.40 6.54 -1.26
C ALA A 42 -15.35 7.64 -0.99
N GLU A 43 -14.26 7.66 -1.75
CA GLU A 43 -13.25 8.72 -1.67
C GLU A 43 -13.80 10.08 -2.15
N GLU A 44 -14.50 10.09 -3.29
CA GLU A 44 -15.15 11.30 -3.80
C GLU A 44 -16.17 11.86 -2.79
N ALA A 45 -17.00 10.99 -2.22
CA ALA A 45 -17.95 11.39 -1.18
C ALA A 45 -17.27 11.95 0.08
N ALA A 46 -16.13 11.36 0.48
CA ALA A 46 -15.36 11.85 1.63
C ALA A 46 -14.77 13.24 1.36
N TRP A 47 -14.23 13.50 0.16
CA TRP A 47 -13.74 14.81 -0.24
C TRP A 47 -14.85 15.87 -0.24
N ASN A 48 -15.98 15.59 -0.89
CA ASN A 48 -17.11 16.51 -0.94
C ASN A 48 -17.62 16.85 0.46
N PHE A 49 -17.79 15.83 1.31
CA PHE A 49 -18.20 16.04 2.69
C PHE A 49 -17.19 16.87 3.49
N ALA A 50 -15.89 16.62 3.32
CA ALA A 50 -14.87 17.37 4.02
C ALA A 50 -14.83 18.84 3.60
N ASP A 51 -14.93 19.12 2.31
CA ASP A 51 -14.95 20.47 1.76
C ASP A 51 -16.19 21.25 2.23
N GLU A 52 -17.37 20.61 2.23
CA GLU A 52 -18.62 21.20 2.71
C GLU A 52 -18.61 21.52 4.21
N ASN A 53 -17.89 20.73 5.01
CA ASN A 53 -17.87 20.84 6.46
C ASN A 53 -16.59 21.48 7.02
N GLY A 54 -15.67 21.94 6.15
CA GLY A 54 -14.41 22.55 6.56
C GLY A 54 -13.48 21.59 7.33
N ILE A 55 -13.53 20.29 7.02
CA ILE A 55 -12.71 19.26 7.66
C ILE A 55 -11.38 19.13 6.90
N ASP A 56 -10.26 19.15 7.63
CA ASP A 56 -8.95 18.85 7.04
C ASP A 56 -8.82 17.34 6.81
N LEU A 57 -9.01 16.91 5.57
CA LEU A 57 -9.01 15.51 5.16
C LEU A 57 -7.70 15.13 4.47
N THR A 58 -7.13 14.00 4.90
CA THR A 58 -6.03 13.33 4.20
C THR A 58 -6.40 11.87 3.96
N ILE A 59 -6.10 11.37 2.76
CA ILE A 59 -6.37 10.00 2.35
C ILE A 59 -5.06 9.27 2.04
N LEU A 60 -4.96 8.01 2.46
CA LEU A 60 -3.86 7.11 2.13
C LEU A 60 -4.36 5.97 1.24
N HIS A 61 -3.61 5.65 0.19
CA HIS A 61 -3.98 4.66 -0.83
C HIS A 61 -3.11 3.41 -0.81
N PRO A 62 -3.16 2.55 0.23
CA PRO A 62 -2.35 1.34 0.25
C PRO A 62 -2.67 0.39 -0.92
N GLY A 63 -1.66 -0.39 -1.31
CA GLY A 63 -1.81 -1.54 -2.20
C GLY A 63 -2.27 -2.80 -1.44
N PHE A 64 -1.71 -3.95 -1.80
CA PHE A 64 -1.89 -5.20 -1.06
C PHE A 64 -1.14 -5.12 0.27
N VAL A 65 -1.88 -5.01 1.37
CA VAL A 65 -1.30 -4.91 2.71
C VAL A 65 -1.01 -6.31 3.25
N ILE A 66 0.24 -6.57 3.60
CA ILE A 66 0.69 -7.88 4.11
C ILE A 66 1.53 -7.69 5.36
N GLY A 67 1.69 -8.73 6.17
CA GLY A 67 2.55 -8.68 7.36
C GLY A 67 1.98 -9.47 8.54
N PRO A 68 2.51 -9.25 9.75
CA PRO A 68 2.06 -9.93 10.96
C PRO A 68 0.56 -9.68 11.23
N LEU A 69 -0.17 -10.74 11.51
CA LEU A 69 -1.59 -10.67 11.83
C LEU A 69 -1.77 -10.53 13.34
N LEU A 70 -2.58 -9.57 13.76
CA LEU A 70 -3.00 -9.42 15.15
C LEU A 70 -4.36 -10.07 15.39
N GLN A 71 -5.19 -10.13 14.37
CA GLN A 71 -6.49 -10.79 14.39
C GLN A 71 -6.35 -12.31 14.12
N PRO A 72 -7.27 -13.15 14.63
CA PRO A 72 -7.22 -14.60 14.44
C PRO A 72 -7.66 -15.07 13.05
N THR A 73 -8.14 -14.17 12.20
CA THR A 73 -8.65 -14.46 10.85
C THR A 73 -7.78 -13.84 9.76
N LEU A 74 -7.68 -14.52 8.62
CA LEU A 74 -6.95 -13.98 7.48
C LEU A 74 -7.75 -12.87 6.82
N ASN A 75 -7.05 -11.84 6.36
CA ASN A 75 -7.59 -10.91 5.39
C ASN A 75 -7.33 -11.45 3.97
N LEU A 76 -8.02 -10.88 2.98
CA LEU A 76 -7.92 -11.29 1.58
C LEU A 76 -6.47 -11.34 1.06
N THR A 77 -5.68 -10.32 1.35
CA THR A 77 -4.30 -10.19 0.83
C THR A 77 -3.33 -11.20 1.45
N SER A 78 -3.52 -11.57 2.72
CA SER A 78 -2.71 -12.61 3.38
C SER A 78 -3.18 -14.01 3.02
N GLU A 79 -4.49 -14.18 2.81
CA GLU A 79 -5.07 -15.42 2.30
C GLU A 79 -4.56 -15.73 0.88
N ASP A 80 -4.48 -14.72 0.00
CA ASP A 80 -3.91 -14.87 -1.34
C ASP A 80 -2.48 -15.42 -1.29
N ILE A 81 -1.64 -14.90 -0.37
CA ILE A 81 -0.27 -15.40 -0.16
C ILE A 81 -0.27 -16.81 0.40
N LEU A 82 -1.14 -17.10 1.38
CA LEU A 82 -1.22 -18.43 1.97
C LEU A 82 -1.65 -19.48 0.94
N ASN A 83 -2.64 -19.18 0.12
CA ASN A 83 -3.13 -20.06 -0.94
C ASN A 83 -2.04 -20.31 -1.97
N PHE A 84 -1.33 -19.25 -2.39
CA PHE A 84 -0.18 -19.37 -3.28
C PHE A 84 0.88 -20.34 -2.74
N ILE A 85 1.22 -20.24 -1.45
CA ILE A 85 2.19 -21.14 -0.79
C ILE A 85 1.64 -22.57 -0.68
N LYS A 86 0.38 -22.74 -0.23
CA LYS A 86 -0.24 -24.05 -0.01
C LYS A 86 -0.41 -24.84 -1.30
N GLU A 87 -0.75 -24.17 -2.39
CA GLU A 87 -0.95 -24.79 -3.70
C GLU A 87 0.37 -25.10 -4.41
N GLY A 88 1.52 -24.70 -3.82
CA GLY A 88 2.83 -24.97 -4.38
C GLY A 88 3.03 -24.33 -5.76
N ARG A 89 2.34 -23.22 -6.04
CA ARG A 89 2.45 -22.54 -7.33
C ARG A 89 3.83 -21.90 -7.45
N GLU A 90 4.51 -22.14 -8.56
CA GLU A 90 5.79 -21.49 -8.86
C GLU A 90 5.61 -20.07 -9.41
N ILE A 91 4.44 -19.79 -9.99
CA ILE A 91 4.14 -18.54 -10.69
C ILE A 91 2.89 -17.91 -10.09
N PHE A 92 3.04 -16.71 -9.56
CA PHE A 92 1.92 -15.90 -9.09
C PHE A 92 1.01 -15.56 -10.27
N PRO A 93 -0.32 -15.52 -10.12
CA PRO A 93 -1.22 -15.15 -11.20
C PRO A 93 -0.76 -13.88 -11.93
N ASN A 94 -0.92 -13.85 -13.25
CA ASN A 94 -0.53 -12.69 -14.05
C ASN A 94 -1.30 -11.46 -13.59
N GLY A 95 -0.57 -10.47 -13.05
CA GLY A 95 -1.13 -9.24 -12.53
C GLY A 95 -0.05 -8.34 -11.95
N ILE A 96 -0.39 -7.07 -11.74
CA ILE A 96 0.52 -6.11 -11.11
C ILE A 96 0.11 -5.95 -9.66
N TYR A 97 0.86 -6.57 -8.76
CA TYR A 97 0.63 -6.53 -7.32
C TYR A 97 1.62 -5.57 -6.66
N ARG A 98 1.10 -4.64 -5.87
CA ARG A 98 1.89 -3.67 -5.11
C ARG A 98 1.75 -4.00 -3.63
N TYR A 99 2.77 -4.61 -3.05
CA TYR A 99 2.75 -4.99 -1.64
C TYR A 99 3.27 -3.88 -0.74
N VAL A 100 2.68 -3.78 0.45
CA VAL A 100 3.13 -2.88 1.51
C VAL A 100 3.01 -3.59 2.86
N ASP A 101 3.98 -3.39 3.75
CA ASP A 101 3.92 -3.95 5.09
C ASP A 101 2.84 -3.23 5.92
N VAL A 102 2.04 -3.98 6.67
CA VAL A 102 0.99 -3.45 7.54
C VAL A 102 1.51 -2.45 8.57
N ARG A 103 2.75 -2.62 9.04
CA ARG A 103 3.40 -1.71 10.00
C ARG A 103 3.73 -0.38 9.34
N ASP A 104 4.14 -0.39 8.07
CA ASP A 104 4.42 0.83 7.31
C ASP A 104 3.13 1.62 7.06
N VAL A 105 2.03 0.92 6.75
CA VAL A 105 0.70 1.54 6.61
C VAL A 105 0.26 2.16 7.93
N ALA A 106 0.40 1.46 9.05
CA ALA A 106 0.04 1.98 10.37
C ALA A 106 0.89 3.20 10.73
N GLN A 107 2.20 3.14 10.50
CA GLN A 107 3.11 4.26 10.73
C GLN A 107 2.77 5.46 9.85
N ALA A 108 2.41 5.24 8.58
CA ALA A 108 1.98 6.31 7.68
C ALA A 108 0.74 7.04 8.22
N HIS A 109 -0.27 6.31 8.71
CA HIS A 109 -1.44 6.94 9.34
C HIS A 109 -1.07 7.80 10.56
N ILE A 110 -0.21 7.27 11.45
CA ILE A 110 0.27 8.02 12.63
C ILE A 110 1.01 9.29 12.22
N LEU A 111 1.85 9.21 11.19
CA LEU A 111 2.60 10.36 10.69
C LEU A 111 1.67 11.42 10.09
N LEU A 112 0.67 11.01 9.32
CA LEU A 112 -0.30 11.91 8.70
C LEU A 112 -1.12 12.67 9.74
N ILE A 113 -1.64 11.97 10.75
CA ILE A 113 -2.43 12.58 11.83
C ILE A 113 -1.61 13.62 12.60
N ASN A 114 -0.32 13.37 12.79
CA ASN A 114 0.56 14.25 13.55
C ASN A 114 1.17 15.41 12.74
N CYS A 115 0.90 15.51 11.44
CA CYS A 115 1.52 16.51 10.57
C CYS A 115 0.52 17.61 10.18
N SER A 116 0.65 18.80 10.78
CA SER A 116 -0.23 19.96 10.52
C SER A 116 -0.07 20.62 9.14
N LYS A 117 0.79 20.08 8.28
CA LYS A 117 1.15 20.67 6.97
C LYS A 117 0.67 19.88 5.75
N ILE A 118 0.09 18.70 5.95
CA ILE A 118 -0.33 17.82 4.86
C ILE A 118 -1.83 18.03 4.65
N LYS A 119 -2.20 18.71 3.55
CA LYS A 119 -3.59 19.14 3.29
C LYS A 119 -4.23 18.55 2.02
N ARG A 120 -3.56 17.61 1.34
CA ARG A 120 -4.08 17.04 0.08
C ARG A 120 -3.58 15.64 -0.16
N CYS A 121 -4.36 14.86 -0.95
CA CYS A 121 -3.94 13.61 -1.57
C CYS A 121 -2.47 13.73 -2.02
N GLY A 122 -1.59 12.96 -1.39
CA GLY A 122 -0.21 13.33 -1.07
C GLY A 122 0.54 14.25 -2.05
N VAL A 123 0.60 15.55 -1.75
CA VAL A 123 1.78 16.36 -2.15
C VAL A 123 2.84 16.14 -1.09
N TRP A 124 3.57 15.05 -1.21
CA TRP A 124 4.82 14.88 -0.48
C TRP A 124 5.90 15.60 -1.29
N ASN A 125 6.54 16.61 -0.71
CA ASN A 125 7.74 17.14 -1.34
C ASN A 125 8.85 16.07 -1.34
N GLU A 126 9.82 16.16 -2.26
CA GLU A 126 10.91 15.18 -2.37
C GLU A 126 11.68 15.00 -1.04
N ARG A 127 11.66 16.00 -0.16
CA ARG A 127 12.30 15.95 1.15
C ARG A 127 11.54 15.03 2.12
N GLU A 128 10.21 15.06 2.11
CA GLU A 128 9.33 14.21 2.93
C GLU A 128 9.25 12.79 2.39
N LYS A 129 9.17 12.59 1.06
CA LYS A 129 9.29 11.27 0.43
C LYS A 129 10.63 10.62 0.81
N LYS A 130 11.72 11.39 0.77
CA LYS A 130 13.07 10.94 1.15
C LYS A 130 13.20 10.70 2.67
N TRP A 131 12.50 11.46 3.50
CA TRP A 131 12.50 11.27 4.96
C TRP A 131 11.69 10.04 5.40
N ILE A 132 10.50 9.80 4.82
CA ILE A 132 9.70 8.59 5.06
C ILE A 132 10.43 7.36 4.51
N ARG A 133 10.95 7.41 3.28
CA ARG A 133 11.81 6.32 2.73
C ARG A 133 13.03 6.08 3.61
N SER A 134 13.66 7.13 4.14
CA SER A 134 14.79 7.04 5.07
C SER A 134 14.40 6.45 6.42
N LYS A 135 13.23 6.77 6.99
CA LYS A 135 12.76 6.26 8.28
C LYS A 135 12.25 4.81 8.20
N ILE A 136 11.47 4.49 7.16
CA ILE A 136 10.98 3.12 6.89
C ILE A 136 12.16 2.19 6.57
N TRP A 137 13.15 2.65 5.80
CA TRP A 137 14.33 1.85 5.48
C TRP A 137 15.38 1.83 6.61
N SER A 138 15.57 2.90 7.40
CA SER A 138 16.52 2.91 8.52
C SER A 138 16.07 2.12 9.75
N HIS A 139 14.76 1.95 9.98
CA HIS A 139 14.28 1.02 11.02
C HIS A 139 14.61 -0.44 10.72
N ARG A 140 14.97 -0.78 9.48
CA ARG A 140 15.50 -2.10 9.11
C ARG A 140 16.99 -2.28 9.42
N GLN A 141 17.76 -1.20 9.54
CA GLN A 141 19.19 -1.23 9.90
C GLN A 141 19.40 -1.23 11.43
N ASN A 142 18.50 -0.65 12.21
CA ASN A 142 18.63 -0.60 13.68
C ASN A 142 17.95 -1.77 14.42
N ALA A 143 17.19 -2.63 13.74
CA ALA A 143 16.63 -3.85 14.31
C ALA A 143 17.50 -5.10 14.07
N VAL A 144 18.66 -4.95 13.43
CA VAL A 144 19.69 -6.00 13.31
C VAL A 144 21.00 -5.45 13.88
N GLN A 145 21.08 -5.38 15.20
CA GLN A 145 22.38 -5.39 15.87
C GLN A 145 22.90 -6.84 15.81
N PRO A 146 24.08 -7.09 15.24
CA PRO A 146 24.64 -8.43 15.09
C PRO A 146 25.22 -8.87 16.43
N HIS A 147 24.40 -9.48 17.29
CA HIS A 147 24.96 -10.36 18.32
C HIS A 147 25.26 -11.71 17.69
N GLY A 148 26.55 -11.92 17.44
CA GLY A 148 27.08 -13.05 16.72
C GLY A 148 26.74 -14.38 17.35
N PHE A 149 26.39 -15.34 16.49
CA PHE A 149 26.78 -16.73 16.63
C PHE A 149 26.66 -17.41 15.27
N LEU A 150 27.67 -17.23 14.43
CA LEU A 150 27.98 -18.18 13.36
C LEU A 150 29.46 -18.55 13.47
N GLN A 151 29.73 -19.65 14.15
CA GLN A 151 30.87 -20.48 13.80
C GLN A 151 30.42 -21.93 13.68
N GLY A 152 30.48 -22.41 12.43
CA GLY A 152 30.97 -23.75 12.14
C GLY A 152 29.93 -24.86 12.19
N ILE A 153 29.24 -25.09 11.07
CA ILE A 153 29.01 -26.46 10.61
C ILE A 153 29.39 -26.51 9.12
N LYS A 154 30.62 -26.99 8.88
CA LYS A 154 31.02 -27.53 7.58
C LYS A 154 30.23 -28.84 7.38
N SER A 155 29.56 -28.96 6.24
CA SER A 155 29.04 -30.24 5.76
C SER A 155 30.22 -31.20 5.52
N PRO A 156 30.14 -32.46 5.96
CA PRO A 156 30.93 -33.53 5.40
C PRO A 156 30.09 -34.33 4.39
N VAL A 157 30.64 -34.42 3.18
CA VAL A 157 30.58 -35.50 2.17
C VAL A 157 29.22 -36.11 1.85
#